data_AF-A0A1Y5IK48-F1
#
_entry.id   AF-A0A1Y5IK48-F1
#
_cell.length_a   1.000
_cell.length_b   1.000
_cell.length_c   1.000
_cell.angle_alpha   90.00
_cell.angle_beta   90.00
_cell.angle_gamma   90.00
#
_symmetry.space_group_name_H-M   'P 1'
#
loop_
_entity.id
_entity.type
_entity.pdbx_description
1 polymer ?
#
loop_
_entity_poly.entity_id
_entity_poly.type
_entity_poly.pdbx_seq_one_letter_code
_entity_poly.pdbx_strand_id
1 'polypeptide(L)'
;MSIRKATDFVKKTHNDALVKVSKGLSIGVFVLNIVFPGIGTLIACLAAGKAAEGVMCFLMMWLMCFVFFVGWIWSIVHGFQIFQKSSAS
;
A
#
# COMPACT_ATOMS: atom_id res chain seq x y z
N MET A 1 -0.40 12.27 -21.13
CA MET A 1 -1.40 11.81 -20.12
C MET A 1 -1.93 13.06 -19.41
N SER A 2 -3.23 13.28 -19.33
CA SER A 2 -3.77 14.41 -18.55
C SER A 2 -3.51 14.17 -17.05
N ILE A 3 -3.19 15.21 -16.29
CA ILE A 3 -2.93 15.15 -14.83
C ILE A 3 -4.07 14.40 -14.11
N ARG A 4 -5.32 14.61 -14.54
CA ARG A 4 -6.50 13.90 -13.99
C ARG A 4 -6.37 12.39 -14.09
N LYS A 5 -5.97 11.88 -15.27
CA LYS A 5 -5.80 10.43 -15.50
C LYS A 5 -4.70 9.83 -14.62
N ALA A 6 -3.63 10.58 -14.37
CA ALA A 6 -2.56 10.14 -13.47
C ALA A 6 -3.04 10.09 -12.02
N THR A 7 -3.76 11.12 -11.56
CA THR A 7 -4.36 11.13 -10.22
C THR A 7 -5.36 10.00 -10.02
N ASP A 8 -6.22 9.74 -11.00
CA ASP A 8 -7.21 8.66 -10.95
C ASP A 8 -6.53 7.29 -10.90
N PHE A 9 -5.45 7.11 -11.66
CA PHE A 9 -4.64 5.90 -11.62
C PHE A 9 -4.01 5.67 -10.25
N VAL A 10 -3.36 6.68 -9.67
CA VAL A 10 -2.76 6.58 -8.32
C VAL A 10 -3.81 6.26 -7.26
N LYS A 11 -4.97 6.95 -7.30
CA LYS A 11 -6.09 6.67 -6.40
C LYS A 11 -6.59 5.24 -6.54
N LYS A 12 -6.74 4.75 -7.77
CA LYS A 12 -7.17 3.38 -8.05
C LYS A 12 -6.18 2.37 -7.47
N THR A 13 -4.90 2.50 -7.79
CA THR A 13 -3.84 1.63 -7.27
C THR A 13 -3.77 1.62 -5.75
N HIS A 14 -3.94 2.78 -5.12
CA HIS A 14 -4.03 2.91 -3.67
C HIS A 14 -5.22 2.13 -3.11
N ASN A 15 -6.42 2.40 -3.61
CA ASN A 15 -7.67 1.85 -3.09
C ASN A 15 -7.79 0.34 -3.31
N ASP A 16 -7.37 -0.15 -4.48
CA ASP A 16 -7.47 -1.57 -4.83
C ASP A 16 -6.60 -2.45 -3.91
N ALA A 17 -5.44 -1.91 -3.49
CA ALA A 17 -4.50 -2.54 -2.56
C ALA A 17 -4.87 -2.33 -1.07
N LEU A 18 -5.85 -1.49 -0.74
CA LEU A 18 -6.34 -1.33 0.64
C LEU A 18 -7.21 -2.52 1.06
N VAL A 19 -6.56 -3.59 1.49
CA VAL A 19 -7.20 -4.85 1.89
C VAL A 19 -7.42 -4.96 3.40
N LYS A 20 -8.32 -5.86 3.82
CA LYS A 20 -8.50 -6.26 5.23
C LYS A 20 -7.78 -7.59 5.43
N VAL A 21 -6.97 -7.68 6.48
CA VAL A 21 -6.24 -8.90 6.87
C VAL A 21 -6.42 -9.15 8.37
N SER A 22 -5.84 -10.23 8.90
CA SER A 22 -5.88 -10.49 10.34
C SER A 22 -5.16 -9.38 11.13
N LYS A 23 -5.63 -9.09 12.34
CA LYS A 23 -5.08 -8.01 13.18
C LYS A 23 -3.58 -8.16 13.47
N GLY A 24 -3.12 -9.40 13.71
CA GLY A 24 -1.70 -9.68 13.90
C GLY A 24 -0.87 -9.38 12.65
N LEU A 25 -1.37 -9.79 11.48
CA LEU A 25 -0.70 -9.50 10.21
C LEU A 25 -0.70 -8.00 9.88
N SER A 26 -1.78 -7.28 10.18
CA SER A 26 -1.85 -5.84 9.88
C SER A 26 -0.85 -5.00 10.66
N ILE A 27 -0.51 -5.40 11.90
CA ILE A 27 0.57 -4.78 12.68
C ILE A 27 1.92 -5.02 12.00
N GLY A 28 2.20 -6.27 11.61
CA GLY A 28 3.44 -6.61 10.89
C GLY A 28 3.56 -5.86 9.56
N VAL A 29 2.48 -5.75 8.81
CA VAL A 29 2.39 -4.97 7.57
C VAL A 29 2.74 -3.51 7.79
N PHE A 30 2.21 -2.89 8.85
CA PHE A 30 2.50 -1.50 9.15
C PHE A 30 3.98 -1.29 9.50
N VAL A 31 4.55 -2.12 10.38
CA VAL A 31 5.97 -2.05 10.75
C VAL A 31 6.87 -2.26 9.53
N LEU A 32 6.56 -3.24 8.69
CA LEU A 32 7.33 -3.51 7.47
C LEU A 32 7.31 -2.32 6.50
N ASN A 33 6.17 -1.66 6.33
CA ASN A 33 6.04 -0.49 5.46
C ASN A 33 6.81 0.76 5.98
N ILE A 34 7.14 0.82 7.27
CA ILE A 34 8.00 1.87 7.82
C ILE A 34 9.46 1.67 7.38
N VAL A 35 9.92 0.42 7.39
CA VAL A 35 11.32 0.08 7.11
C VAL A 35 11.58 -0.13 5.60
N PHE A 36 10.61 -0.71 4.89
CA PHE A 36 10.70 -1.01 3.48
C PHE A 36 9.43 -0.58 2.74
N PRO A 37 9.53 0.36 1.79
CA PRO A 37 8.37 0.89 1.10
C PRO A 37 7.62 -0.22 0.35
N GLY A 38 6.36 -0.42 0.73
CA GLY A 38 5.37 -1.25 0.06
C GLY A 38 5.45 -2.76 0.31
N ILE A 39 6.48 -3.28 1.01
CA ILE A 39 6.61 -4.73 1.23
C ILE A 39 5.44 -5.27 2.07
N GLY A 40 5.07 -4.55 3.13
CA GLY A 40 3.90 -4.89 3.94
C GLY A 40 2.62 -4.87 3.10
N THR A 41 2.45 -3.87 2.23
CA THR A 41 1.29 -3.77 1.32
C THR A 41 1.22 -4.98 0.37
N LEU A 42 2.36 -5.43 -0.18
CA LEU A 42 2.42 -6.62 -1.03
C LEU A 42 2.00 -7.88 -0.24
N ILE A 43 2.55 -8.09 0.96
CA ILE A 43 2.20 -9.24 1.81
C ILE A 43 0.71 -9.23 2.18
N ALA A 44 0.17 -8.07 2.55
CA ALA A 44 -1.24 -7.94 2.87
C ALA A 44 -2.13 -8.34 1.67
N CYS A 45 -1.78 -7.87 0.48
CA CYS A 45 -2.51 -8.17 -0.74
C CYS A 45 -2.40 -9.65 -1.13
N LEU A 46 -1.23 -10.27 -0.95
CA LEU A 46 -1.06 -11.71 -1.14
C LEU A 46 -1.97 -12.52 -0.20
N ALA A 47 -2.01 -12.15 1.09
CA ALA A 47 -2.88 -12.79 2.07
C ALA A 47 -4.38 -12.61 1.77
N ALA A 48 -4.74 -11.54 1.04
CA ALA A 48 -6.11 -11.23 0.64
C ALA A 48 -6.47 -11.72 -0.79
N GLY A 49 -5.58 -12.43 -1.48
CA GLY A 49 -5.81 -12.93 -2.84
C GLY A 49 -5.77 -11.84 -3.94
N LYS A 50 -5.18 -10.67 -3.65
CA LYS A 50 -5.06 -9.51 -4.56
C LYS A 50 -3.62 -9.25 -5.00
N ALA A 51 -2.93 -10.31 -5.43
CA ALA A 51 -1.50 -10.26 -5.70
C ALA A 51 -1.11 -9.20 -6.74
N ALA A 52 -1.89 -9.08 -7.83
CA ALA A 52 -1.60 -8.15 -8.92
C ALA A 52 -1.73 -6.68 -8.46
N GLU A 53 -2.76 -6.36 -7.69
CA GLU A 53 -2.99 -5.04 -7.11
C GLU A 53 -1.89 -4.70 -6.10
N GLY A 54 -1.47 -5.67 -5.29
CA GLY A 54 -0.36 -5.55 -4.36
C GLY A 54 0.96 -5.23 -5.06
N VAL A 55 1.31 -5.98 -6.12
CA VAL A 55 2.52 -5.75 -6.92
C VAL A 55 2.46 -4.37 -7.58
N MET A 56 1.32 -3.99 -8.15
CA MET A 56 1.15 -2.69 -8.80
C MET A 56 1.35 -1.54 -7.80
N CYS A 57 0.76 -1.63 -6.60
CA CYS A 57 0.90 -0.63 -5.56
C CYS A 57 2.33 -0.56 -5.01
N PHE A 58 2.95 -1.71 -4.78
CA PHE A 58 4.35 -1.82 -4.38
C PHE A 58 5.28 -1.13 -5.39
N LEU A 59 5.16 -1.45 -6.67
CA LEU A 59 5.99 -0.84 -7.72
C LEU A 59 5.77 0.67 -7.83
N MET A 60 4.53 1.14 -7.66
CA MET A 60 4.24 2.57 -7.65
C MET A 60 4.85 3.28 -6.44
N MET A 61 4.81 2.69 -5.24
CA MET A 61 5.51 3.24 -4.07
C MET A 61 7.01 3.30 -4.31
N TRP A 62 7.63 2.27 -4.89
CA TRP A 62 9.06 2.30 -5.22
C TRP A 62 9.41 3.35 -6.27
N LEU A 63 8.64 3.44 -7.35
CA LEU A 63 8.83 4.47 -8.37
C LEU A 63 8.77 5.88 -7.77
N MET A 64 7.80 6.11 -6.88
CA MET A 64 7.63 7.40 -6.20
C MET A 64 8.64 7.64 -5.07
N CYS A 65 9.41 6.65 -4.64
CA CYS A 65 10.54 6.88 -3.72
C CYS A 65 11.65 7.68 -4.40
N PHE A 66 11.88 7.45 -5.69
CA PHE A 66 12.85 8.22 -6.48
C PHE A 66 12.44 9.69 -6.70
N VAL A 67 11.17 10.01 -6.43
CA VAL A 67 10.61 11.36 -6.51
C VAL A 67 10.42 11.89 -5.08
N PHE A 68 11.42 12.58 -4.55
CA PHE A 68 11.37 13.23 -3.23
C PHE A 68 10.93 12.33 -2.07
N PHE A 69 11.23 11.02 -2.10
CA PHE A 69 10.81 10.06 -1.07
C PHE A 69 9.29 9.96 -0.83
N VAL A 70 8.46 10.48 -1.75
CA VAL A 70 6.99 10.51 -1.60
C VAL A 70 6.42 9.10 -1.48
N GLY A 71 7.00 8.15 -2.19
CA GLY A 71 6.63 6.73 -2.12
C GLY A 71 6.79 6.11 -0.73
N TRP A 72 7.75 6.57 0.06
CA TRP A 72 7.98 6.09 1.41
C TRP A 72 6.90 6.56 2.37
N ILE A 73 6.56 7.84 2.32
CA ILE A 73 5.47 8.42 3.10
C ILE A 73 4.16 7.72 2.73
N TRP A 74 3.90 7.53 1.43
CA TRP A 74 2.73 6.77 0.98
C TRP A 74 2.74 5.34 1.55
N SER A 75 3.87 4.64 1.55
CA SER A 75 3.94 3.30 2.14
C SER A 75 3.55 3.27 3.61
N ILE A 76 4.04 4.21 4.43
CA ILE A 76 3.71 4.32 5.85
C ILE A 76 2.21 4.56 6.04
N VAL A 77 1.66 5.55 5.32
CA VAL A 77 0.23 5.89 5.39
C VAL A 77 -0.63 4.70 4.98
N HIS A 78 -0.26 3.99 3.91
CA HIS A 78 -1.00 2.83 3.42
C HIS A 78 -0.94 1.65 4.41
N GLY A 79 0.22 1.41 5.02
CA GLY A 79 0.37 0.43 6.09
C GLY A 79 -0.53 0.73 7.30
N PHE A 80 -0.60 2.01 7.70
CA PHE A 80 -1.48 2.46 8.77
C PHE A 80 -2.97 2.31 8.41
N GLN A 81 -3.36 2.61 7.17
CA GLN A 81 -4.73 2.43 6.72
C GLN A 81 -5.16 0.96 6.68
N ILE A 82 -4.28 0.04 6.26
CA ILE A 82 -4.53 -1.41 6.34
C ILE A 82 -4.71 -1.82 7.82
N PHE A 83 -3.88 -1.29 8.72
CA PHE A 83 -4.01 -1.53 10.16
C PHE A 83 -5.36 -1.04 10.72
N GLN A 84 -5.77 0.19 10.40
CA GLN A 84 -7.06 0.74 10.82
C GLN A 84 -8.24 -0.08 10.28
N LYS A 85 -8.23 -0.38 8.98
CA LYS A 85 -9.28 -1.18 8.33
C LYS A 85 -9.41 -2.60 8.89
N SER A 86 -8.29 -3.17 9.33
CA SER A 86 -8.24 -4.49 9.95
C SER A 86 -8.55 -4.48 11.45
N SER A 87 -8.44 -3.31 12.09
CA SER A 87 -8.75 -3.11 13.53
C SER A 87 -10.18 -2.64 13.77
N ALA A 88 -10.86 -2.09 12.75
CA ALA A 88 -12.30 -1.90 12.76
C ALA A 88 -12.98 -3.29 12.72
N SER A 89 -13.29 -3.81 13.90
CA SER A 89 -14.14 -4.98 14.12
C SER A 89 -15.55 -4.70 13.64
#